data_AF-A0A7X7S4A8-F1
#
_entry.id   AF-A0A7X7S4A8-F1
#
_cell.length_a   1.000
_cell.length_b   1.000
_cell.length_c   1.000
_cell.angle_alpha   90.00
_cell.angle_beta   90.00
_cell.angle_gamma   90.00
#
_symmetry.space_group_name_H-M   'P 1'
#
loop_
_entity.id
_entity.type
_entity.pdbx_description
1 polymer ?
#
loop_
_entity_poly.entity_id
_entity_poly.type
_entity_poly.pdbx_seq_one_letter_code
_entity_poly.pdbx_strand_id
1 'polypeptide(L)'
;MTPAARLLSRAADWGRAPSAHNTQPWDVRADGPDALVLGWHADRVLEVGDPTRRDLLLSLGCVAEALAIVAAEEGYAVRPAWQVHRGRRVAGRLELGPVDGVLGSVGAAEVAAPFSVAELVARRTARAAYAEPFVTAEQVVEVEAAAGLGDAGRGETALGDAGIAARAGLAVLPPDVVETQLAVADRWTFDGPATGELRDWLRL
;
A
#
# COMPACT_ATOMS: atom_id res chain seq x y z
N MET A 1 -0.25 23.03 16.55
CA MET A 1 -0.73 21.67 16.23
C MET A 1 0.48 20.79 16.00
N THR A 2 0.57 19.65 16.70
CA THR A 2 1.71 18.70 16.58
C THR A 2 1.74 18.05 15.20
N PRO A 3 2.88 17.48 14.74
CA PRO A 3 2.94 16.74 13.47
C PRO A 3 1.85 15.67 13.34
N ALA A 4 1.67 14.85 14.38
CA ALA A 4 0.63 13.82 14.39
C ALA A 4 -0.78 14.42 14.27
N ALA A 5 -1.08 15.49 15.01
CA ALA A 5 -2.38 16.15 14.94
C ALA A 5 -2.63 16.81 13.57
N ARG A 6 -1.59 17.37 12.93
CA ARG A 6 -1.67 17.92 11.56
C ARG A 6 -2.04 16.83 10.57
N LEU A 7 -1.32 15.70 10.57
CA LEU A 7 -1.62 14.60 9.65
C LEU A 7 -3.01 14.03 9.87
N LEU A 8 -3.42 13.78 11.12
CA LEU A 8 -4.77 13.26 11.40
C LEU A 8 -5.86 14.23 10.93
N SER A 9 -5.63 15.55 10.98
CA SER A 9 -6.59 16.53 10.47
C SER A 9 -6.80 16.47 8.95
N ARG A 10 -5.86 15.85 8.21
CA ARG A 10 -5.87 15.70 6.75
C ARG A 10 -6.35 14.32 6.29
N ALA A 11 -7.22 13.67 7.07
CA ALA A 11 -7.78 12.35 6.75
C ALA A 11 -8.47 12.26 5.39
N ALA A 12 -9.03 13.36 4.89
CA ALA A 12 -9.61 13.40 3.55
C ALA A 12 -8.57 13.21 2.44
N ASP A 13 -7.31 13.59 2.67
CA ASP A 13 -6.22 13.50 1.69
C ASP A 13 -5.58 12.12 1.72
N TRP A 14 -5.00 11.72 2.86
CA TRP A 14 -4.33 10.41 2.97
C TRP A 14 -5.31 9.24 2.93
N GLY A 15 -6.57 9.46 3.31
CA GLY A 15 -7.65 8.48 3.17
C GLY A 15 -8.02 8.17 1.71
N ARG A 16 -7.46 8.90 0.75
CA ARG A 16 -7.59 8.54 -0.68
C ARG A 16 -6.81 7.29 -1.03
N ALA A 17 -5.93 6.75 -0.18
CA ALA A 17 -5.16 5.54 -0.44
C ALA A 17 -6.02 4.40 -1.03
N PRO A 18 -5.50 3.60 -1.98
CA PRO A 18 -6.24 2.43 -2.44
C PRO A 18 -6.32 1.34 -1.36
N SER A 19 -7.40 0.55 -1.40
CA SER A 19 -7.55 -0.68 -0.62
C SER A 19 -8.39 -1.70 -1.38
N ALA A 20 -8.23 -2.99 -1.06
CA ALA A 20 -9.06 -4.05 -1.64
C ALA A 20 -10.54 -3.77 -1.37
N HIS A 21 -11.36 -3.87 -2.43
CA HIS A 21 -12.78 -3.51 -2.46
C HIS A 21 -13.12 -2.13 -1.85
N ASN A 22 -12.15 -1.22 -1.76
CA ASN A 22 -12.29 0.07 -1.08
C ASN A 22 -12.77 -0.06 0.39
N THR A 23 -12.40 -1.15 1.05
CA THR A 23 -12.73 -1.45 2.46
C THR A 23 -12.23 -0.39 3.43
N GLN A 24 -11.13 0.30 3.07
CA GLN A 24 -10.46 1.33 3.87
C GLN A 24 -10.20 0.81 5.30
N PRO A 25 -9.40 -0.25 5.45
CA PRO A 25 -9.34 -1.01 6.69
C PRO A 25 -8.55 -0.31 7.79
N TRP A 26 -7.80 0.74 7.44
CA TRP A 26 -6.84 1.40 8.31
C TRP A 26 -7.48 2.11 9.50
N ASP A 27 -6.72 2.09 10.59
CA ASP A 27 -7.04 2.75 11.84
C ASP A 27 -5.79 3.53 12.28
N VAL A 28 -5.79 4.84 12.04
CA VAL A 28 -4.63 5.71 12.27
C VAL A 28 -4.87 6.55 13.52
N ARG A 29 -3.99 6.43 14.51
CA ARG A 29 -4.10 7.16 15.79
C ARG A 29 -2.81 7.85 16.14
N ALA A 30 -2.89 8.97 16.86
CA ALA A 30 -1.72 9.62 17.43
C ALA A 30 -1.10 8.74 18.53
N ASP A 31 0.22 8.69 18.57
CA ASP A 31 1.00 8.10 19.66
C ASP A 31 2.07 9.11 20.10
N GLY A 32 1.61 10.15 20.79
CA GLY A 32 2.41 11.33 21.11
C GLY A 32 2.37 12.41 20.00
N PRO A 33 3.22 13.45 20.11
CA PRO A 33 3.22 14.58 19.19
C PRO A 33 3.77 14.22 17.79
N ASP A 34 4.75 13.33 17.73
CA ASP A 34 5.60 13.10 16.56
C ASP A 34 5.48 11.67 16.03
N ALA A 35 4.38 10.98 16.29
CA ALA A 35 4.17 9.65 15.76
C ALA A 35 2.70 9.24 15.65
N LEU A 36 2.48 8.24 14.79
CA LEU A 36 1.21 7.58 14.60
C LEU A 36 1.33 6.08 14.86
N VAL A 37 0.27 5.45 15.35
CA VAL A 37 0.08 4.00 15.28
C VAL A 37 -0.83 3.71 14.10
N LEU A 38 -0.38 2.82 13.21
CA LEU A 38 -1.15 2.30 12.10
C LEU A 38 -1.66 0.90 12.44
N GLY A 39 -2.97 0.79 12.61
CA GLY A 39 -3.69 -0.47 12.81
C GLY A 39 -4.78 -0.69 11.79
N TRP A 40 -5.71 -1.60 12.09
CA TRP A 40 -6.88 -1.83 11.25
C TRP A 40 -8.15 -2.17 12.03
N HIS A 41 -9.28 -1.83 11.42
CA HIS A 41 -10.63 -2.16 11.87
C HIS A 41 -10.98 -3.61 11.53
N ALA A 42 -11.52 -4.37 12.48
CA ALA A 42 -11.82 -5.80 12.26
C ALA A 42 -13.01 -6.02 11.33
N ASP A 43 -13.99 -5.13 11.38
CA ASP A 43 -15.19 -5.09 10.54
C ASP A 43 -14.92 -4.63 9.09
N ARG A 44 -13.66 -4.33 8.77
CA ARG A 44 -13.23 -3.87 7.44
C ARG A 44 -12.23 -4.81 6.77
N VAL A 45 -12.08 -6.02 7.30
CA VAL A 45 -11.19 -7.02 6.71
C VAL A 45 -12.01 -7.99 5.85
N LEU A 46 -11.41 -8.46 4.76
CA LEU A 46 -11.95 -9.51 3.92
C LEU A 46 -11.57 -10.87 4.53
N GLU A 47 -12.52 -11.53 5.16
CA GLU A 47 -12.35 -12.84 5.80
C GLU A 47 -12.21 -13.97 4.78
N VAL A 48 -12.98 -13.90 3.69
CA VAL A 48 -13.03 -14.97 2.70
C VAL A 48 -12.21 -14.63 1.47
N GLY A 49 -12.27 -13.37 1.01
CA GLY A 49 -11.52 -12.85 -0.14
C GLY A 49 -10.03 -12.69 0.13
N ASP A 50 -9.63 -12.43 1.38
CA ASP A 50 -8.22 -12.28 1.78
C ASP A 50 -7.88 -13.11 3.04
N PRO A 51 -7.90 -14.44 2.96
CA PRO A 51 -7.70 -15.32 4.13
C PRO A 51 -6.28 -15.19 4.72
N THR A 52 -5.31 -14.75 3.93
CA THR A 52 -3.91 -14.56 4.37
C THR A 52 -3.66 -13.18 5.00
N ARG A 53 -4.59 -12.24 4.81
CA ARG A 53 -4.46 -10.81 5.13
C ARG A 53 -3.41 -10.09 4.28
N ARG A 54 -3.08 -10.62 3.11
CA ARG A 54 -2.07 -10.02 2.24
C ARG A 54 -2.58 -8.68 1.69
N ASP A 55 -3.81 -8.65 1.20
CA ASP A 55 -4.42 -7.45 0.64
C ASP A 55 -4.69 -6.39 1.72
N LEU A 56 -5.05 -6.84 2.93
CA LEU A 56 -5.08 -5.97 4.11
C LEU A 56 -3.72 -5.30 4.32
N LEU A 57 -2.63 -6.07 4.43
CA LEU A 57 -1.31 -5.53 4.72
C LEU A 57 -0.81 -4.62 3.58
N LEU A 58 -1.09 -4.96 2.31
CA LEU A 58 -0.81 -4.09 1.17
C LEU A 58 -1.59 -2.76 1.26
N SER A 59 -2.87 -2.82 1.62
CA SER A 59 -3.70 -1.62 1.82
C SER A 59 -3.16 -0.73 2.96
N LEU A 60 -2.60 -1.32 4.02
CA LEU A 60 -1.94 -0.58 5.10
C LEU A 60 -0.61 0.04 4.64
N GLY A 61 0.15 -0.64 3.77
CA GLY A 61 1.30 -0.04 3.09
C GLY A 61 0.89 1.18 2.26
N CYS A 62 -0.18 1.07 1.48
CA CYS A 62 -0.69 2.17 0.65
C CYS A 62 -1.11 3.39 1.48
N VAL A 63 -1.75 3.22 2.64
CA VAL A 63 -2.09 4.37 3.50
C VAL A 63 -0.87 4.96 4.19
N ALA A 64 0.15 4.17 4.51
CA ALA A 64 1.42 4.68 5.04
C ALA A 64 2.15 5.56 4.01
N GLU A 65 2.13 5.17 2.73
CA GLU A 65 2.64 5.99 1.63
C GLU A 65 1.80 7.27 1.44
N ALA A 66 0.48 7.16 1.49
CA ALA A 66 -0.39 8.35 1.42
C ALA A 66 -0.15 9.32 2.58
N LEU A 67 0.09 8.80 3.80
CA LEU A 67 0.51 9.60 4.95
C LEU A 67 1.87 10.27 4.70
N ALA A 68 2.83 9.58 4.07
CA ALA A 68 4.13 10.15 3.71
C ALA A 68 4.02 11.29 2.69
N ILE A 69 3.17 11.16 1.68
CA ILE A 69 2.87 12.22 0.70
C ILE A 69 2.30 13.47 1.40
N VAL A 70 1.31 13.29 2.28
CA VAL A 70 0.73 14.40 3.03
C VAL A 70 1.74 15.00 4.02
N ALA A 71 2.58 14.18 4.65
CA ALA A 71 3.62 14.62 5.57
C ALA A 71 4.68 15.47 4.86
N ALA A 72 5.10 15.08 3.67
CA ALA A 72 6.11 15.81 2.90
C ALA A 72 5.66 17.23 2.57
N GLU A 73 4.37 17.43 2.23
CA GLU A 73 3.79 18.78 2.01
C GLU A 73 3.78 19.63 3.29
N GLU A 74 3.70 18.99 4.47
CA GLU A 74 3.80 19.64 5.77
C GLU A 74 5.25 19.80 6.29
N GLY A 75 6.25 19.36 5.51
CA GLY A 75 7.67 19.44 5.86
C GLY A 75 8.18 18.31 6.77
N TYR A 76 7.47 17.18 6.81
CA TYR A 76 7.82 16.01 7.61
C TYR A 76 8.10 14.76 6.75
N ALA A 77 9.06 13.95 7.19
CA ALA A 77 9.28 12.59 6.72
C ALA A 77 8.55 11.58 7.62
N VAL A 78 8.11 10.47 7.01
CA VAL A 78 7.51 9.32 7.71
C VAL A 78 8.48 8.16 7.70
N ARG A 79 8.77 7.60 8.88
CA ARG A 79 9.65 6.43 9.06
C ARG A 79 8.89 5.31 9.74
N PRO A 80 8.44 4.28 8.99
CA PRO A 80 7.72 3.17 9.57
C PRO A 80 8.64 2.23 10.37
N ALA A 81 8.21 1.88 11.58
CA ALA A 81 8.67 0.74 12.35
C ALA A 81 7.60 -0.35 12.30
N TRP A 82 7.70 -1.23 11.30
CA TRP A 82 6.74 -2.31 11.08
C TRP A 82 6.85 -3.38 12.17
N GLN A 83 5.72 -3.66 12.84
CA GLN A 83 5.60 -4.66 13.90
C GLN A 83 4.17 -5.22 13.83
N VAL A 84 3.96 -6.19 12.93
CA VAL A 84 2.62 -6.70 12.67
C VAL A 84 2.14 -7.57 13.84
N HIS A 85 1.22 -7.03 14.64
CA HIS A 85 0.57 -7.72 15.74
C HIS A 85 -0.89 -8.03 15.38
N ARG A 86 -1.14 -9.21 14.81
CA ARG A 86 -2.48 -9.64 14.35
C ARG A 86 -3.55 -9.59 15.43
N GLY A 87 -3.26 -10.07 16.64
CA GLY A 87 -4.23 -10.04 17.75
C GLY A 87 -4.56 -8.64 18.26
N ARG A 88 -3.61 -7.70 18.17
CA ARG A 88 -3.81 -6.29 18.55
C ARG A 88 -4.31 -5.42 17.39
N ARG A 89 -4.32 -5.97 16.17
CA ARG A 89 -4.66 -5.27 14.93
C ARG A 89 -3.81 -4.03 14.68
N VAL A 90 -2.50 -4.18 14.89
CA VAL A 90 -1.49 -3.13 14.68
C VAL A 90 -0.52 -3.61 13.60
N ALA A 91 -0.27 -2.78 12.59
CA ALA A 91 0.73 -3.03 11.57
C ALA A 91 2.10 -2.46 11.95
N GLY A 92 2.12 -1.30 12.61
CA GLY A 92 3.36 -0.69 13.07
C GLY A 92 3.17 0.72 13.60
N ARG A 93 4.30 1.34 13.93
CA ARG A 93 4.40 2.75 14.35
C ARG A 93 5.01 3.55 13.21
N LEU A 94 4.54 4.78 13.01
CA LEU A 94 5.05 5.71 12.01
C LEU A 94 5.66 6.90 12.73
N GLU A 95 6.99 7.00 12.72
CA GLU A 95 7.69 8.17 13.27
C GLU A 95 7.57 9.35 12.31
N LEU A 96 7.32 10.54 12.83
CA LEU A 96 7.29 11.79 12.10
C LEU A 96 8.47 12.65 12.53
N GLY A 97 9.24 13.15 11.57
CA GLY A 97 10.30 14.12 11.84
C GLY A 97 10.51 15.06 10.67
N PRO A 98 11.31 16.12 10.82
CA PRO A 98 11.68 16.96 9.68
C PRO A 98 12.31 16.12 8.57
N VAL A 99 12.08 16.51 7.31
CA VAL A 99 12.69 15.85 6.13
C VAL A 99 14.23 15.83 6.24
N ASP A 100 14.83 16.89 6.80
CA ASP A 100 16.28 16.99 7.02
C ASP A 100 16.74 16.52 8.42
N GLY A 101 15.82 16.01 9.23
CA GLY A 101 16.07 15.63 10.62
C GLY A 101 16.60 14.21 10.74
N VAL A 102 17.83 14.07 11.27
CA VAL A 102 18.34 12.77 11.77
C VAL A 102 17.53 12.39 13.01
N LEU A 103 16.45 11.63 12.83
CA LEU A 103 15.82 10.91 13.93
C LEU A 103 16.64 9.66 14.21
N GLY A 104 17.13 9.54 15.45
CA GLY A 104 17.92 8.41 15.90
C GLY A 104 17.07 7.14 15.98
N SER A 105 16.95 6.41 14.89
CA SER A 105 16.59 4.99 14.91
C SER A 105 17.21 4.26 13.73
N VAL A 106 18.12 3.35 14.07
CA VAL A 106 18.83 2.48 13.13
C VAL A 106 17.82 1.55 12.45
N GLY A 107 17.70 1.64 11.12
CA GLY A 107 17.08 0.59 10.29
C GLY A 107 15.72 0.89 9.64
N ALA A 108 15.07 2.04 9.88
CA ALA A 108 13.83 2.39 9.19
C ALA A 108 14.12 3.19 7.91
N ALA A 109 13.86 2.60 6.74
CA ALA A 109 13.89 3.33 5.48
C ALA A 109 12.77 4.38 5.47
N GLU A 110 13.11 5.60 5.07
CA GLU A 110 12.12 6.67 4.85
C GLU A 110 11.21 6.29 3.69
N VAL A 111 9.91 6.54 3.84
CA VAL A 111 8.98 6.39 2.71
C VAL A 111 9.16 7.60 1.80
N ALA A 112 9.84 7.40 0.67
CA ALA A 112 9.96 8.43 -0.36
C ALA A 112 8.57 8.79 -0.90
N ALA A 113 8.24 10.08 -0.93
CA ALA A 113 6.99 10.59 -1.47
C ALA A 113 7.27 11.47 -2.71
N PRO A 114 7.58 10.88 -3.89
CA PRO A 114 7.82 11.65 -5.11
C PRO A 114 6.54 12.27 -5.70
N PHE A 115 5.38 12.04 -5.07
CA PHE A 115 4.08 12.50 -5.50
C PHE A 115 3.55 13.61 -4.59
N SER A 116 2.78 14.53 -5.18
CA SER A 116 2.05 15.58 -4.49
C SER A 116 0.71 15.10 -3.93
N VAL A 117 0.15 15.86 -2.97
CA VAL A 117 -1.22 15.61 -2.49
C VAL A 117 -2.25 15.76 -3.61
N ALA A 118 -2.03 16.69 -4.54
CA ALA A 118 -2.90 16.85 -5.71
C ALA A 118 -2.97 15.57 -6.57
N GLU A 119 -1.82 14.93 -6.82
CA GLU A 119 -1.76 13.65 -7.54
C GLU A 119 -2.41 12.51 -6.74
N LEU A 120 -2.17 12.45 -5.43
CA LEU A 120 -2.80 11.48 -4.54
C LEU A 120 -4.33 11.59 -4.58
N VAL A 121 -4.87 12.81 -4.62
CA VAL A 121 -6.32 13.06 -4.68
C VAL A 121 -6.88 12.74 -6.07
N ALA A 122 -6.17 13.11 -7.14
CA ALA A 122 -6.58 12.92 -8.53
C ALA A 122 -6.52 11.46 -9.01
N ARG A 123 -5.67 10.64 -8.38
CA ARG A 123 -5.54 9.20 -8.62
C ARG A 123 -6.90 8.49 -8.57
N ARG A 124 -7.06 7.51 -9.48
CA ARG A 124 -8.24 6.65 -9.57
C ARG A 124 -7.88 5.28 -10.14
N THR A 125 -8.64 4.25 -9.73
CA THR A 125 -8.59 2.95 -10.39
C THR A 125 -9.34 3.01 -11.72
N ALA A 126 -8.60 2.92 -12.83
CA ALA A 126 -9.21 2.76 -14.15
C ALA A 126 -9.56 1.29 -14.37
N ARG A 127 -10.83 1.01 -14.71
CA ARG A 127 -11.33 -0.35 -15.04
C ARG A 127 -11.85 -0.46 -16.48
N ALA A 128 -11.83 0.65 -17.22
CA ALA A 128 -12.18 0.65 -18.64
C ALA A 128 -11.03 0.06 -19.47
N ALA A 129 -11.33 -0.34 -20.70
CA ALA A 129 -10.30 -0.75 -21.65
C ALA A 129 -9.26 0.35 -21.84
N TYR A 130 -7.98 -0.04 -21.82
CA TYR A 130 -6.87 0.85 -22.14
C TYR A 130 -6.78 1.03 -23.66
N ALA A 131 -6.39 2.22 -24.10
CA ALA A 131 -6.20 2.51 -25.52
C ALA A 131 -4.95 1.80 -26.06
N GLU A 132 -5.01 1.36 -27.32
CA GLU A 132 -3.84 0.89 -28.05
C GLU A 132 -2.94 2.06 -28.52
N PRO A 133 -1.61 1.85 -28.62
CA PRO A 133 -0.88 0.62 -28.30
C PRO A 133 -0.74 0.39 -26.79
N PHE A 134 -0.73 -0.89 -26.38
CA PHE A 134 -0.50 -1.26 -24.98
C PHE A 134 0.95 -0.97 -24.54
N VAL A 135 1.16 -0.92 -23.23
CA VAL A 135 2.48 -0.72 -22.60
C VAL A 135 3.47 -1.77 -23.09
N THR A 136 4.62 -1.33 -23.59
CA THR A 136 5.68 -2.23 -24.07
C THR A 136 6.61 -2.69 -22.94
N ALA A 137 7.39 -3.75 -23.17
CA ALA A 137 8.35 -4.24 -22.18
C ALA A 137 9.43 -3.19 -21.85
N GLU A 138 9.84 -2.39 -22.84
CA GLU A 138 10.80 -1.30 -22.66
C GLU A 138 10.22 -0.21 -21.74
N GLN A 139 8.96 0.17 -21.94
CA GLN A 139 8.28 1.12 -21.06
C GLN A 139 8.13 0.60 -19.63
N VAL A 140 7.93 -0.71 -19.44
CA VAL A 140 7.93 -1.31 -18.09
C VAL A 140 9.30 -1.18 -17.42
N VAL A 141 10.40 -1.38 -18.15
CA VAL A 141 11.77 -1.20 -17.62
C VAL A 141 12.02 0.27 -17.24
N GLU A 142 11.55 1.22 -18.05
CA GLU A 142 11.65 2.65 -17.74
C GLU A 142 10.89 3.01 -16.45
N VAL A 143 9.68 2.47 -16.27
CA VAL A 143 8.88 2.67 -15.06
C VAL A 143 9.53 2.01 -13.84
N GLU A 144 10.05 0.79 -13.99
CA GLU A 144 10.77 0.07 -12.94
C GLU A 144 11.97 0.88 -12.44
N ALA A 145 12.79 1.40 -13.37
CA ALA A 145 13.93 2.27 -13.06
C ALA A 145 13.50 3.59 -12.39
N ALA A 146 12.47 4.26 -12.91
CA ALA A 146 11.96 5.50 -12.34
C ALA A 146 11.38 5.31 -10.92
N ALA A 147 10.84 4.13 -10.64
CA ALA A 147 10.32 3.75 -9.33
C ALA A 147 11.42 3.28 -8.35
N GLY A 148 12.67 3.19 -8.78
CA GLY A 148 13.77 2.66 -7.97
C GLY A 148 13.61 1.17 -7.64
N LEU A 149 12.80 0.46 -8.41
CA LEU A 149 12.64 -0.99 -8.32
C LEU A 149 13.76 -1.60 -9.18
N GLY A 150 14.71 -2.35 -8.63
CA GLY A 150 15.72 -3.01 -9.48
C GLY A 150 17.13 -3.23 -8.92
N ASP A 151 17.52 -2.70 -7.76
CA ASP A 151 18.90 -2.90 -7.23
C ASP A 151 19.04 -4.13 -6.31
N ALA A 152 17.97 -4.90 -6.12
CA ALA A 152 18.03 -6.15 -5.38
C ALA A 152 17.95 -7.34 -6.33
N GLY A 153 19.07 -8.07 -6.41
CA GLY A 153 19.31 -9.12 -7.39
C GLY A 153 18.20 -10.17 -7.48
N ARG A 154 17.94 -10.62 -8.71
CA ARG A 154 17.11 -11.79 -9.08
C ARG A 154 17.72 -13.13 -8.60
N GLY A 155 18.35 -13.17 -7.43
CA GLY A 155 18.96 -14.36 -6.84
C GLY A 155 18.00 -15.06 -5.87
N GLU A 156 18.04 -16.39 -5.86
CA GLU A 156 17.33 -17.22 -4.88
C GLU A 156 17.84 -16.91 -3.47
N THR A 157 17.20 -15.96 -2.78
CA THR A 157 17.34 -15.81 -1.33
C THR A 157 16.06 -16.29 -0.66
N ALA A 158 16.22 -17.14 0.34
CA ALA A 158 15.14 -17.75 1.08
C ALA A 158 14.20 -16.69 1.69
N LEU A 159 12.94 -17.07 1.89
CA LEU A 159 11.88 -16.31 2.56
C LEU A 159 12.24 -15.98 4.02
N GLY A 160 13.19 -15.08 4.23
CA GLY A 160 13.42 -14.38 5.50
C GLY A 160 13.04 -12.90 5.36
N ASP A 161 13.02 -12.16 6.46
CA ASP A 161 12.60 -10.74 6.50
C ASP A 161 13.40 -9.82 5.55
N ALA A 162 14.63 -10.20 5.18
CA ALA A 162 15.44 -9.51 4.17
C ALA A 162 15.04 -9.81 2.71
N GLY A 163 14.23 -10.85 2.46
CA GLY A 163 13.89 -11.37 1.13
C GLY A 163 12.72 -10.68 0.43
N ILE A 164 11.84 -9.97 1.16
CA ILE A 164 10.73 -9.22 0.53
C ILE A 164 11.23 -7.91 -0.08
N ALA A 165 12.13 -7.21 0.62
CA ALA A 165 12.82 -6.03 0.08
C ALA A 165 13.67 -6.38 -1.14
N ALA A 166 14.11 -7.64 -1.27
CA ALA A 166 15.04 -8.06 -2.30
C ALA A 166 14.40 -8.42 -3.67
N ARG A 167 13.07 -8.37 -3.81
CA ARG A 167 12.35 -8.89 -5.01
C ARG A 167 11.35 -7.92 -5.64
N ALA A 168 11.40 -6.64 -5.30
CA ALA A 168 10.48 -5.67 -5.88
C ALA A 168 10.93 -5.31 -7.31
N GLY A 169 10.14 -5.73 -8.30
CA GLY A 169 10.38 -5.48 -9.71
C GLY A 169 9.09 -5.62 -10.51
N LEU A 170 9.09 -5.12 -11.74
CA LEU A 170 7.94 -5.20 -12.63
C LEU A 170 8.12 -6.33 -13.65
N ALA A 171 7.02 -6.99 -14.02
CA ALA A 171 7.03 -8.06 -15.01
C ALA A 171 5.84 -7.94 -15.94
N VAL A 172 6.09 -8.07 -17.24
CA VAL A 172 5.03 -8.28 -18.25
C VAL A 172 4.71 -9.77 -18.25
N LEU A 173 3.48 -10.11 -17.86
CA LEU A 173 3.02 -11.49 -17.87
C LEU A 173 2.64 -11.92 -19.29
N PRO A 174 2.95 -13.16 -19.70
CA PRO A 174 2.48 -13.70 -20.98
C PRO A 174 0.94 -13.67 -21.08
N PRO A 175 0.36 -13.31 -22.24
CA PRO A 175 -1.09 -13.21 -22.40
C PRO A 175 -1.85 -14.49 -22.01
N ASP A 176 -1.33 -15.67 -22.36
CA ASP A 176 -1.93 -16.97 -22.05
C ASP A 176 -2.01 -17.25 -20.54
N VAL A 177 -0.99 -16.82 -19.80
CA VAL A 177 -0.98 -16.89 -18.33
C VAL A 177 -2.07 -16.00 -17.76
N VAL A 178 -2.19 -14.77 -18.26
CA VAL A 178 -3.22 -13.83 -17.81
C VAL A 178 -4.61 -14.37 -18.11
N GLU A 179 -4.88 -14.79 -19.35
CA GLU A 179 -6.18 -15.34 -19.76
C GLU A 179 -6.59 -16.56 -18.92
N THR A 180 -5.66 -17.49 -18.67
CA THR A 180 -5.95 -18.70 -17.91
C THR A 180 -6.18 -18.41 -16.43
N GLN A 181 -5.29 -17.63 -15.81
CA GLN A 181 -5.35 -17.37 -14.37
C GLN A 181 -6.47 -16.39 -14.01
N LEU A 182 -6.75 -15.40 -14.86
CA LEU A 182 -7.82 -14.44 -14.62
C LEU A 182 -9.18 -15.14 -14.61
N ALA A 183 -9.43 -16.08 -15.52
CA ALA A 183 -10.67 -16.86 -15.51
C ALA A 183 -10.86 -17.69 -14.22
N VAL A 184 -9.78 -18.20 -13.63
CA VAL A 184 -9.82 -18.90 -12.34
C VAL A 184 -10.12 -17.93 -11.21
N ALA A 185 -9.43 -16.78 -11.18
CA ALA A 185 -9.61 -15.73 -10.18
C ALA A 185 -11.03 -15.13 -10.22
N ASP A 186 -11.57 -14.92 -11.43
CA ASP A 186 -12.94 -14.44 -11.64
C ASP A 186 -13.96 -15.43 -11.09
N ARG A 187 -13.82 -16.74 -11.39
CA ARG A 187 -14.73 -17.75 -10.83
C ARG A 187 -14.68 -17.79 -9.31
N TRP A 188 -13.49 -17.68 -8.71
CA TRP A 188 -13.35 -17.60 -7.26
C TRP A 188 -14.10 -16.39 -6.66
N THR A 189 -14.01 -15.26 -7.34
CA THR A 189 -14.56 -13.98 -6.90
C THR A 189 -16.08 -13.90 -7.11
N PHE A 190 -16.58 -14.29 -8.28
CA PHE A 190 -17.96 -14.07 -8.71
C PHE A 190 -18.90 -15.27 -8.51
N ASP A 191 -18.35 -16.49 -8.46
CA ASP A 191 -19.12 -17.73 -8.29
C ASP A 191 -18.66 -18.58 -7.09
N GLY A 192 -17.62 -18.14 -6.39
CA GLY A 192 -16.96 -18.87 -5.32
C GLY A 192 -17.36 -18.43 -3.91
N PRO A 193 -16.62 -18.90 -2.89
CA PRO A 193 -16.91 -18.59 -1.50
C PRO A 193 -16.87 -17.09 -1.17
N ALA A 194 -16.06 -16.30 -1.90
CA ALA A 194 -15.90 -14.87 -1.68
C ALA A 194 -17.05 -14.01 -2.24
N THR A 195 -17.96 -14.59 -3.03
CA THR A 195 -19.00 -13.83 -3.74
C THR A 195 -19.96 -13.09 -2.81
N GLY A 196 -20.31 -13.68 -1.66
CA GLY A 196 -21.16 -13.00 -0.67
C GLY A 196 -20.49 -11.74 -0.13
N GLU A 197 -19.25 -11.89 0.35
CA GLU A 197 -18.43 -10.78 0.88
C GLU A 197 -18.21 -9.69 -0.18
N LEU A 198 -17.94 -10.07 -1.43
CA LEU A 198 -17.82 -9.13 -2.55
C LEU A 198 -19.09 -8.29 -2.75
N ARG A 199 -20.26 -8.93 -2.76
CA ARG A 199 -21.55 -8.24 -2.96
C ARG A 199 -21.83 -7.25 -1.84
N ASP A 200 -21.54 -7.62 -0.59
CA ASP A 200 -21.71 -6.74 0.57
C ASP A 200 -20.86 -5.47 0.44
N TRP A 201 -19.58 -5.62 0.06
CA TRP A 201 -18.67 -4.48 -0.09
C TRP A 201 -18.97 -3.61 -1.31
N LEU A 202 -19.36 -4.22 -2.43
CA LEU A 202 -19.69 -3.50 -3.65
C LEU A 202 -21.14 -2.98 -3.67
N ARG A 203 -21.96 -3.38 -2.68
CA ARG A 203 -23.40 -3.04 -2.56
C ARG A 203 -24.18 -3.45 -3.82
N LEU A 204 -23.92 -4.68 -4.29
CA LEU A 204 -24.53 -5.28 -5.48
C LEU A 204 -25.77 -6.09 -5.15
#